data_AF-A0A838H711-F1
#
_entry.id   AF-A0A838H711-F1
#
_cell.length_a   1.000
_cell.length_b   1.000
_cell.length_c   1.000
_cell.angle_alpha   90.00
_cell.angle_beta   90.00
_cell.angle_gamma   90.00
#
_symmetry.space_group_name_H-M   'P 1'
#
loop_
_entity.id
_entity.type
_entity.pdbx_description
1 polymer ?
#
loop_
_entity_poly.entity_id
_entity_poly.type
_entity_poly.pdbx_seq_one_letter_code
_entity_poly.pdbx_strand_id
1 'polypeptide(L)' 'MTGPRVVVIGAGVVGAAVADELTARGWTDVTVLDQGPLWA' A
#
# COMPACT_ATOMS: atom_id res chain seq x y z
N MET A 1 -2.69 -7.71 -18.64
CA MET A 1 -1.91 -8.67 -17.84
C MET A 1 -2.35 -8.51 -16.39
N THR A 2 -2.91 -9.55 -15.77
CA THR A 2 -3.36 -9.47 -14.37
C THR A 2 -2.14 -9.58 -13.46
N GLY A 3 -1.56 -8.43 -13.13
CA GLY A 3 -0.57 -8.35 -12.05
C GLY A 3 -1.20 -8.73 -10.71
N PRO A 4 -0.38 -9.08 -9.70
CA PRO A 4 -0.87 -9.36 -8.35
C PRO A 4 -1.60 -8.14 -7.76
N ARG A 5 -2.70 -8.40 -7.04
CA ARG A 5 -3.42 -7.37 -6.27
C ARG A 5 -2.99 -7.46 -4.82
N VAL A 6 -2.58 -6.33 -4.23
CA VAL A 6 -2.06 -6.28 -2.86
C VAL A 6 -2.92 -5.38 -2.00
N VAL A 7 -3.24 -5.85 -0.80
CA VAL A 7 -3.85 -5.04 0.24
C VAL A 7 -2.90 -4.99 1.44
N VAL A 8 -2.47 -3.79 1.80
CA VAL A 8 -1.66 -3.51 3.00
C VAL A 8 -2.60 -2.97 4.07
N ILE A 9 -2.57 -3.59 5.26
CA ILE A 9 -3.39 -3.20 6.41
C ILE A 9 -2.50 -2.45 7.40
N GLY A 10 -2.82 -1.18 7.63
CA GLY A 10 -2.05 -0.21 8.42
C GLY A 10 -1.25 0.73 7.53
N ALA A 11 -1.51 2.03 7.62
CA ALA A 11 -0.80 3.13 6.97
C ALA A 11 0.22 3.81 7.90
N GLY A 12 0.63 3.13 8.98
CA GLY A 12 1.81 3.50 9.76
C GLY A 12 3.11 3.33 8.97
N VAL A 13 4.25 3.70 9.58
CA VAL A 13 5.57 3.75 8.91
C VAL A 13 5.92 2.49 8.11
N VAL A 14 5.64 1.30 8.67
CA VAL A 14 5.96 0.03 8.02
C VAL A 14 5.05 -0.22 6.80
N GLY A 15 3.75 0.01 6.93
CA GLY A 15 2.81 -0.22 5.83
C GLY A 15 3.02 0.76 4.69
N ALA A 16 3.33 2.03 5.00
CA ALA A 16 3.71 3.02 4.01
C ALA A 16 5.00 2.61 3.27
N ALA A 17 6.04 2.16 3.99
CA ALA A 17 7.29 1.72 3.38
C ALA A 17 7.12 0.49 2.49
N VAL A 18 6.25 -0.46 2.87
CA VAL A 18 5.91 -1.62 2.02
C VAL A 18 5.21 -1.17 0.73
N ALA A 19 4.24 -0.27 0.82
CA ALA A 19 3.54 0.25 -0.35
C ALA A 19 4.46 1.03 -1.29
N ASP A 20 5.37 1.83 -0.73
CA ASP A 20 6.40 2.56 -1.47
C ASP A 20 7.33 1.60 -2.23
N GLU A 21 7.88 0.59 -1.55
CA GLU A 21 8.78 -0.39 -2.18
C GLU A 21 8.09 -1.20 -3.28
N LEU A 22 6.83 -1.61 -3.07
CA LEU A 22 6.05 -2.30 -4.11
C LEU A 22 5.85 -1.41 -5.33
N THR A 23 5.52 -0.13 -5.11
CA THR A 23 5.36 0.86 -6.18
C THR A 23 6.68 1.08 -6.93
N ALA A 24 7.80 1.21 -6.21
CA ALA A 24 9.14 1.34 -6.79
C ALA A 24 9.53 0.12 -7.65
N ARG A 25 9.02 -1.07 -7.33
CA ARG A 25 9.18 -2.30 -8.13
C ARG A 25 8.19 -2.43 -9.30
N GLY A 26 7.39 -1.40 -9.56
CA GLY A 26 6.45 -1.35 -10.68
C GLY A 26 5.10 -2.02 -10.42
N TRP A 27 4.78 -2.35 -9.17
CA TRP A 27 3.47 -2.86 -8.80
C TRP A 27 2.50 -1.67 -8.72
N THR A 28 1.35 -1.80 -9.38
CA THR A 28 0.39 -0.69 -9.55
C THR A 28 -0.98 -0.98 -8.95
N ASP A 29 -1.29 -2.24 -8.63
CA ASP A 29 -2.55 -2.64 -7.99
C ASP A 29 -2.31 -2.89 -6.49
N VAL A 30 -2.03 -1.80 -5.77
CA VAL A 30 -1.74 -1.80 -4.33
C VAL A 30 -2.74 -0.88 -3.64
N THR A 31 -3.48 -1.44 -2.67
CA THR A 31 -4.39 -0.70 -1.80
C THR A 31 -3.84 -0.68 -0.39
N VAL A 32 -3.75 0.50 0.23
CA VAL A 32 -3.42 0.66 1.65
C VAL A 32 -4.67 1.09 2.40
N LEU A 33 -4.98 0.40 3.50
CA LEU A 33 -6.15 0.66 4.35
C LEU A 33 -5.67 0.92 5.77
N ASP A 34 -6.23 1.91 6.46
CA ASP A 34 -6.03 2.12 7.89
C ASP A 34 -7.39 2.36 8.57
N GLN A 35 -7.48 2.06 9.86
CA GLN A 35 -8.65 2.37 10.69
C GLN A 35 -8.72 3.86 11.04
N GLY A 36 -7.57 4.53 11.11
CA GLY A 36 -7.45 5.93 11.45
C GLY A 36 -7.67 6.84 10.25
N PRO A 37 -7.89 8.15 10.48
CA PRO A 37 -8.02 9.10 9.40
C PRO A 37 -6.67 9.32 8.69
N LEU A 38 -6.68 9.26 7.35
CA LEU A 38 -5.48 9.53 6.53
C LEU A 38 -5.27 11.02 6.21
N TRP A 39 -6.32 11.82 6.33
CA TRP A 39 -6.34 13.23 5.91
C TRP A 39 -7.00 14.16 6.94
N ALA A 40 -7.11 13.72 8.19
CA ALA A 40 -7.65 14.57 9.26
C ALA A 40 -6.62 15.60 9.75
#